data_AF-A0A8T5LSS2-F1
#
_entry.id   AF-A0A8T5LSS2-F1
#
_cell.length_a   1.000
_cell.length_b   1.000
_cell.length_c   1.000
_cell.angle_alpha   90.00
_cell.angle_beta   90.00
_cell.angle_gamma   90.00
#
_symmetry.space_group_name_H-M   'P 1'
#
loop_
_entity.id
_entity.type
_entity.pdbx_description
1 polymer ?
#
loop_
_entity_poly.entity_id
_entity_poly.type
_entity_poly.pdbx_seq_one_letter_code
_entity_poly.pdbx_strand_id
1 'polypeptide(L)'
;MDETTLKEWIINFVKNKDLMYRKLVSYEEAEKTVLFHFKDKDQAYFILPQLNQSIFLLIKEDGQKTIVCLASRDNLKFLIDNWSSFSVVNDLNFVFVSVQTNKRWIINPGVHSKICDDDSLVFGLESMYSATFES
;
A
#
# COMPACT_ATOMS: atom_id res chain seq x y z
N MET A 1 15.40 -8.26 -2.72
CA MET A 1 14.28 -8.92 -2.02
C MET A 1 13.18 -9.07 -3.05
N ASP A 2 12.64 -10.28 -3.19
CA ASP A 2 11.78 -10.65 -4.31
C ASP A 2 10.28 -10.47 -4.00
N GLU A 3 9.46 -10.54 -5.05
CA GLU A 3 8.00 -10.43 -5.00
C GLU A 3 7.37 -11.49 -4.09
N THR A 4 7.95 -12.69 -4.05
CA THR A 4 7.49 -13.82 -3.22
C THR A 4 7.52 -13.48 -1.73
N THR A 5 8.64 -12.95 -1.24
CA THR A 5 8.79 -12.57 0.17
C THR A 5 7.74 -11.52 0.58
N LEU A 6 7.51 -10.53 -0.28
CA LEU A 6 6.55 -9.45 0.00
C LEU A 6 5.11 -9.95 -0.02
N LYS A 7 4.80 -10.92 -0.88
CA LYS A 7 3.50 -11.59 -0.97
C LYS A 7 3.19 -12.40 0.30
N GLU A 8 4.13 -13.24 0.73
CA GLU A 8 3.97 -14.01 1.98
C GLU A 8 3.77 -13.08 3.18
N TRP A 9 4.55 -11.99 3.22
CA TRP A 9 4.43 -10.98 4.26
C TRP A 9 3.04 -10.37 4.29
N ILE A 10 2.48 -9.97 3.14
CA ILE A 10 1.15 -9.33 3.13
C ILE A 10 0.04 -10.30 3.50
N ILE A 11 0.14 -11.57 3.09
CA ILE A 11 -0.81 -12.62 3.48
C ILE A 11 -0.84 -12.76 5.00
N ASN A 12 0.34 -12.87 5.62
CA ASN A 12 0.45 -12.98 7.07
C ASN A 12 -0.04 -11.71 7.77
N PHE A 13 0.28 -10.54 7.24
CA PHE A 13 -0.20 -9.26 7.77
C PHE A 13 -1.73 -9.18 7.76
N VAL A 14 -2.39 -9.51 6.64
CA VAL A 14 -3.85 -9.45 6.52
C VAL A 14 -4.52 -10.47 7.43
N LYS A 15 -4.03 -11.71 7.46
CA LYS A 15 -4.51 -12.76 8.38
C LYS A 15 -4.44 -12.29 9.84
N ASN A 16 -3.29 -11.76 10.25
CA ASN A 16 -3.09 -11.28 11.63
C ASN A 16 -3.98 -10.08 11.96
N LYS A 17 -4.14 -9.14 11.03
CA LYS A 17 -5.03 -7.97 11.20
C LYS A 17 -6.49 -8.41 11.35
N ASP A 18 -6.91 -9.46 10.65
CA ASP A 18 -8.28 -9.95 10.70
C ASP A 18 -8.59 -10.84 11.90
N LEU A 19 -7.60 -11.30 12.69
CA LEU A 19 -7.84 -12.18 13.86
C LEU A 19 -8.91 -11.65 14.83
N MET A 20 -8.97 -10.33 15.01
CA MET A 20 -9.94 -9.67 15.87
C MET A 20 -11.33 -9.55 15.23
N TYR A 21 -11.40 -9.35 13.92
CA TYR A 21 -12.65 -9.06 13.19
C TYR A 21 -13.31 -10.32 12.61
N ARG A 22 -12.52 -11.36 12.30
CA ARG A 22 -12.95 -12.63 11.71
C ARG A 22 -13.86 -12.42 10.49
N LYS A 23 -13.47 -11.48 9.63
CA LYS A 23 -14.19 -11.14 8.40
C LYS A 23 -13.60 -11.82 7.18
N LEU A 24 -12.32 -12.21 7.20
CA LEU A 24 -11.67 -12.90 6.10
C LEU A 24 -12.30 -14.30 5.93
N VAL A 25 -12.76 -14.57 4.71
CA VAL A 25 -13.36 -15.85 4.31
C VAL A 25 -12.33 -16.71 3.58
N SER A 26 -11.68 -16.14 2.58
CA SER A 26 -10.68 -16.80 1.74
C SER A 26 -9.77 -15.77 1.08
N TYR A 27 -8.74 -16.23 0.39
CA TYR A 27 -7.93 -15.40 -0.50
C TYR A 27 -7.44 -16.21 -1.68
N GLU A 28 -7.20 -15.54 -2.80
CA GLU A 28 -6.68 -16.09 -4.04
C GLU A 28 -5.34 -15.45 -4.37
N GLU A 29 -4.37 -16.26 -4.80
CA GLU A 29 -3.05 -15.80 -5.19
C GLU A 29 -2.90 -15.83 -6.71
N ALA A 30 -2.51 -14.70 -7.28
CA ALA A 30 -2.01 -14.59 -8.64
C ALA A 30 -0.52 -14.22 -8.60
N GLU A 31 0.12 -14.09 -9.78
CA GLU A 31 1.56 -13.82 -9.88
C GLU A 31 1.98 -12.57 -9.07
N LYS A 32 1.27 -11.45 -9.25
CA LYS A 32 1.59 -10.16 -8.61
C LYS A 32 0.43 -9.58 -7.80
N THR A 33 -0.58 -10.40 -7.51
CA THR A 33 -1.78 -9.94 -6.81
C THR A 33 -2.22 -10.97 -5.80
N VAL A 34 -2.74 -10.51 -4.67
CA VAL A 34 -3.50 -11.34 -3.73
C VAL A 34 -4.88 -10.70 -3.57
N LEU A 35 -5.93 -11.45 -3.90
CA LEU A 35 -7.31 -11.03 -3.72
C LEU A 35 -7.83 -11.61 -2.40
N PHE A 36 -8.20 -10.76 -1.45
CA PHE A 36 -8.79 -11.20 -0.19
C PHE A 36 -10.30 -11.01 -0.24
N HIS A 37 -11.03 -12.08 0.10
CA HIS A 37 -12.48 -12.10 0.19
C HIS A 37 -12.88 -11.96 1.66
N PHE A 38 -13.43 -10.81 2.01
CA PHE A 38 -14.04 -10.58 3.32
C PHE A 38 -15.56 -10.73 3.23
N LYS A 39 -16.22 -10.95 4.36
CA LYS A 39 -17.69 -11.07 4.44
C LYS A 39 -18.44 -9.87 3.85
N ASP A 40 -17.83 -8.70 3.85
CA ASP A 40 -18.42 -7.43 3.46
C ASP A 40 -17.84 -6.83 2.18
N LYS A 41 -16.70 -7.33 1.68
CA LYS A 41 -16.01 -6.76 0.52
C LYS A 41 -14.90 -7.67 0.00
N ASP A 42 -14.51 -7.42 -1.24
CA ASP A 42 -13.25 -7.90 -1.80
C ASP A 42 -12.20 -6.79 -1.78
N GLN A 43 -10.94 -7.16 -1.55
CA GLN A 43 -9.83 -6.21 -1.55
C GLN A 43 -8.61 -6.80 -2.27
N ALA A 44 -8.19 -6.13 -3.34
CA ALA A 44 -7.04 -6.53 -4.14
C ALA A 44 -5.75 -5.89 -3.61
N TYR A 45 -4.72 -6.71 -3.41
CA TYR A 45 -3.38 -6.29 -3.02
C TYR A 45 -2.39 -6.55 -4.16
N PHE A 46 -1.85 -5.51 -4.77
CA PHE A 46 -0.87 -5.58 -5.85
C PHE A 46 0.54 -5.51 -5.27
N ILE A 47 1.37 -6.51 -5.59
CA ILE A 47 2.72 -6.68 -5.08
C ILE A 47 3.70 -6.07 -6.08
N LEU A 48 4.21 -4.88 -5.76
CA LEU A 48 5.13 -4.12 -6.59
C LEU A 48 6.33 -3.68 -5.74
N PRO A 49 7.39 -4.51 -5.63
CA PRO A 49 8.57 -4.17 -4.82
C PRO A 49 9.16 -2.81 -5.20
N GLN A 50 9.10 -2.46 -6.47
CA GLN A 50 9.44 -1.15 -7.01
C GLN A 50 8.24 -0.57 -7.76
N LEU A 51 7.91 0.68 -7.43
CA LEU A 51 6.85 1.43 -8.10
C LEU A 51 7.32 1.93 -9.46
N ASN A 52 6.44 1.84 -10.44
CA ASN A 52 6.66 2.39 -11.77
C ASN A 52 5.30 2.73 -12.42
N GLN A 53 5.34 3.28 -13.62
CA GLN A 53 4.16 3.78 -14.34
C GLN A 53 3.08 2.72 -14.62
N SER A 54 3.40 1.41 -14.59
CA SER A 54 2.40 0.35 -14.77
C SER A 54 1.29 0.38 -13.71
N ILE A 55 1.54 0.99 -12.54
CA ILE A 55 0.56 1.19 -11.47
C ILE A 55 -0.70 1.92 -11.96
N PHE A 56 -0.57 2.82 -12.93
CA PHE A 56 -1.70 3.59 -13.46
C PHE A 56 -2.69 2.75 -14.25
N LEU A 57 -2.28 1.57 -14.70
CA LEU A 57 -3.21 0.60 -15.30
C LEU A 57 -4.02 -0.12 -14.22
N LEU A 58 -3.41 -0.37 -13.06
CA LEU A 58 -4.03 -1.11 -11.94
C LEU A 58 -5.06 -0.27 -11.19
N ILE A 59 -4.81 1.04 -11.03
CA ILE A 59 -5.70 1.91 -10.25
C ILE A 59 -6.95 2.38 -11.00
N LYS A 60 -7.05 2.10 -12.31
CA LYS A 60 -8.19 2.49 -13.15
C LYS A 60 -9.41 1.59 -12.98
N GLU A 61 -9.22 0.38 -12.49
CA GLU A 61 -10.33 -0.52 -12.21
C GLU A 61 -11.14 0.01 -11.01
N ASP A 62 -12.39 -0.40 -10.85
CA ASP A 62 -13.22 -0.04 -9.69
C ASP A 62 -12.87 -0.91 -8.46
N GLY A 63 -13.23 -0.44 -7.26
CA GLY A 63 -13.09 -1.20 -6.01
C GLY A 63 -11.81 -0.92 -5.20
N GLN A 64 -11.75 -1.48 -3.99
CA GLN A 64 -10.68 -1.22 -3.03
C GLN A 64 -9.36 -1.87 -3.40
N LYS A 65 -8.33 -1.04 -3.49
CA LYS A 65 -7.00 -1.45 -3.92
C LYS A 65 -5.96 -1.11 -2.89
N THR A 66 -4.95 -1.97 -2.82
CA THR A 66 -3.79 -1.75 -1.97
C THR A 66 -2.53 -2.09 -2.76
N ILE A 67 -1.66 -1.11 -2.89
CA ILE A 67 -0.35 -1.27 -3.51
C ILE A 67 0.64 -1.58 -2.42
N VAL A 68 1.35 -2.70 -2.52
CA VAL A 68 2.34 -3.13 -1.54
C VAL A 68 3.72 -3.00 -2.18
N CYS A 69 4.59 -2.20 -1.58
CA CYS A 69 5.93 -1.95 -2.10
C CYS A 69 6.98 -1.96 -0.99
N LEU A 70 8.25 -2.09 -1.36
CA LEU A 70 9.34 -1.95 -0.40
C LEU A 70 9.41 -0.52 0.09
N ALA A 71 9.78 -0.36 1.36
CA ALA A 71 10.14 0.93 1.94
C ALA A 71 11.52 1.37 1.40
N SER A 72 11.52 1.96 0.20
CA SER A 72 12.70 2.57 -0.41
C SER A 72 12.46 4.06 -0.68
N ARG A 73 13.54 4.84 -0.71
CA ARG A 73 13.49 6.26 -1.07
C ARG A 73 12.97 6.46 -2.49
N ASP A 74 13.26 5.55 -3.42
CA ASP A 74 12.74 5.60 -4.79
C ASP A 74 11.21 5.44 -4.84
N ASN A 75 10.65 4.50 -4.06
CA ASN A 75 9.21 4.31 -4.01
C ASN A 75 8.50 5.48 -3.32
N LEU A 76 9.11 6.05 -2.27
CA LEU A 76 8.59 7.26 -1.62
C LEU A 76 8.59 8.43 -2.62
N LYS A 77 9.71 8.65 -3.30
CA LYS A 77 9.83 9.70 -4.32
C LYS A 77 8.79 9.51 -5.43
N PHE A 78 8.60 8.28 -5.91
CA PHE A 78 7.60 7.98 -6.92
C PHE A 78 6.18 8.33 -6.45
N LEU A 79 5.83 8.02 -5.20
CA LEU A 79 4.54 8.40 -4.61
C LEU A 79 4.36 9.94 -4.56
N ILE A 80 5.40 10.67 -4.13
CA ILE A 80 5.38 12.13 -4.03
C ILE A 80 5.24 12.77 -5.42
N ASP A 81 6.08 12.36 -6.37
CA ASP A 81 6.11 12.91 -7.73
C ASP A 81 4.78 12.71 -8.49
N ASN A 82 3.99 11.71 -8.09
CA ASN A 82 2.73 11.34 -8.73
C ASN A 82 1.53 11.53 -7.80
N TRP A 83 1.68 12.30 -6.72
CA TRP A 83 0.68 12.41 -5.66
C TRP A 83 -0.69 12.86 -6.17
N SER A 84 -0.72 13.88 -7.03
CA SER A 84 -1.95 14.42 -7.61
C SER A 84 -2.78 13.33 -8.31
N SER A 85 -2.12 12.46 -9.08
CA SER A 85 -2.77 11.33 -9.76
C SER A 85 -3.31 10.27 -8.80
N PHE A 86 -2.68 10.07 -7.64
CA PHE A 86 -3.15 9.10 -6.65
C PHE A 86 -4.22 9.67 -5.72
N SER A 87 -4.16 10.97 -5.42
CA SER A 87 -5.08 11.65 -4.50
C SER A 87 -6.54 11.63 -4.97
N VAL A 88 -6.78 11.56 -6.27
CA VAL A 88 -8.13 11.50 -6.84
C VAL A 88 -8.78 10.11 -6.71
N VAL A 89 -8.01 9.08 -6.32
CA VAL A 89 -8.49 7.71 -6.17
C VAL A 89 -8.81 7.44 -4.69
N ASN A 90 -10.09 7.55 -4.31
CA ASN A 90 -10.51 7.47 -2.90
C ASN A 90 -10.20 6.13 -2.22
N ASP A 91 -10.29 5.02 -2.96
CA ASP A 91 -10.15 3.65 -2.44
C ASP A 91 -8.77 3.04 -2.67
N LEU A 92 -7.74 3.89 -2.77
CA LEU A 92 -6.35 3.49 -2.98
C LEU A 92 -5.53 3.60 -1.70
N ASN A 93 -4.88 2.51 -1.33
CA ASN A 93 -3.91 2.49 -0.24
C ASN A 93 -2.53 2.10 -0.76
N PHE A 94 -1.48 2.66 -0.16
CA PHE A 94 -0.11 2.20 -0.29
C PHE A 94 0.35 1.61 1.03
N VAL A 95 1.06 0.50 0.97
CA VAL A 95 1.70 -0.17 2.11
C VAL A 95 3.19 -0.28 1.80
N PHE A 96 3.98 0.58 2.44
CA PHE A 96 5.43 0.52 2.42
C PHE A 96 5.90 -0.47 3.47
N VAL A 97 6.74 -1.42 3.07
CA VAL A 97 7.18 -2.53 3.94
C VAL A 97 8.70 -2.59 4.00
N SER A 98 9.24 -2.66 5.21
CA SER A 98 10.59 -3.16 5.46
C SER A 98 10.48 -4.56 6.04
N VAL A 99 10.66 -5.59 5.22
CA VAL A 99 10.51 -6.98 5.65
C VAL A 99 11.57 -7.34 6.70
N GLN A 100 12.79 -6.81 6.59
CA GLN A 100 13.87 -7.14 7.55
C GLN A 100 13.52 -6.70 8.98
N THR A 101 12.86 -5.55 9.12
CA THR A 101 12.54 -4.97 10.43
C THR A 101 11.08 -5.21 10.84
N ASN A 102 10.29 -5.83 9.95
CA ASN A 102 8.84 -5.96 10.06
C ASN A 102 8.10 -4.62 10.26
N LYS A 103 8.75 -3.50 9.94
CA LYS A 103 8.15 -2.17 9.99
C LYS A 103 7.33 -1.94 8.73
N ARG A 104 6.25 -1.17 8.87
CA ARG A 104 5.37 -0.80 7.76
C ARG A 104 4.79 0.58 7.97
N TRP A 105 4.45 1.21 6.85
CA TRP A 105 3.71 2.46 6.84
C TRP A 105 2.61 2.37 5.78
N ILE A 106 1.39 2.77 6.15
CA ILE A 106 0.21 2.69 5.30
C ILE A 106 -0.29 4.10 5.06
N ILE A 107 -0.54 4.43 3.80
CA ILE A 107 -1.08 5.73 3.43
C ILE A 107 -2.18 5.59 2.39
N ASN A 108 -3.25 6.37 2.58
CA ASN A 108 -4.30 6.56 1.59
C ASN A 108 -4.19 8.00 1.06
N PRO A 109 -3.76 8.20 -0.20
CA PRO A 109 -3.56 9.53 -0.76
C PRO A 109 -4.84 10.38 -0.81
N GLY A 110 -5.98 9.76 -1.14
CA GLY A 110 -7.26 10.49 -1.22
C GLY A 110 -7.80 10.93 0.14
N VAL A 111 -7.52 10.19 1.21
CA VAL A 111 -7.82 10.61 2.59
C VAL A 111 -6.83 11.68 3.04
N HIS A 112 -5.53 11.51 2.79
CA HIS A 112 -4.53 12.47 3.26
C HIS A 112 -4.66 13.84 2.57
N SER A 113 -5.00 13.87 1.29
CA SER A 113 -5.20 15.14 0.55
C SER A 113 -6.43 15.93 1.02
N LYS A 114 -7.33 15.31 1.80
CA LYS A 114 -8.47 15.99 2.42
C LYS A 114 -8.14 16.59 3.79
N ILE A 115 -7.02 16.18 4.38
CA ILE A 115 -6.65 16.50 5.77
C ILE A 115 -5.42 17.40 5.82
N CYS A 116 -4.47 17.22 4.91
CA CYS A 116 -3.25 18.01 4.81
C CYS A 116 -3.38 19.07 3.72
N ASP A 117 -2.75 20.23 3.93
CA ASP A 117 -2.47 21.19 2.87
C ASP A 117 -1.35 20.66 1.96
N ASP A 118 -1.42 21.01 0.66
CA ASP A 118 -0.46 20.54 -0.34
C ASP A 118 0.98 20.99 -0.04
N ASP A 119 1.14 22.16 0.58
CA ASP A 119 2.43 22.76 0.89
C ASP A 119 3.19 21.97 1.97
N SER A 120 2.48 21.39 2.95
CA SER A 120 3.08 20.59 4.04
C SER A 120 3.20 19.09 3.72
N LEU A 121 2.55 18.63 2.65
CA LEU A 121 2.44 17.21 2.32
C LEU A 121 3.80 16.53 2.16
N VAL A 122 4.69 17.07 1.31
CA VAL A 122 5.99 16.46 1.03
C VAL A 122 6.79 16.30 2.33
N PHE A 123 6.85 17.36 3.12
CA PHE A 123 7.54 17.34 4.41
C PHE A 123 6.93 16.32 5.38
N GLY A 124 5.60 16.22 5.42
CA GLY A 124 4.88 15.24 6.22
C GLY A 124 5.17 13.79 5.82
N LEU A 125 5.17 13.50 4.51
CA LEU A 125 5.48 12.17 3.97
C LEU A 125 6.93 11.78 4.27
N GLU A 126 7.88 12.68 4.07
CA GLU A 126 9.29 12.44 4.39
C GLU A 126 9.50 12.22 5.89
N SER A 127 8.86 13.03 6.73
CA SER A 127 8.96 12.91 8.19
C SER A 127 8.42 11.56 8.68
N MET A 128 7.26 11.13 8.17
CA MET A 128 6.68 9.82 8.49
C MET A 128 7.57 8.67 8.03
N TYR A 129 8.15 8.78 6.83
CA TYR A 129 9.05 7.77 6.29
C TYR A 129 10.31 7.64 7.17
N SER A 130 10.99 8.76 7.45
CA SER A 130 12.21 8.77 8.25
C SER A 130 11.95 8.24 9.67
N ALA A 131 10.88 8.70 10.32
CA ALA A 131 10.49 8.23 11.67
C ALA A 131 10.11 6.74 11.71
N THR A 132 9.71 6.15 10.58
CA THR A 132 9.39 4.73 10.52
C THR A 132 10.62 3.91 10.19
N PHE A 133 11.34 4.24 9.12
CA PHE A 133 12.32 3.35 8.51
C PHE A 133 13.78 3.72 8.80
N GLU A 134 14.05 4.91 9.32
CA GLU A 134 15.42 5.42 9.55
C GLU A 134 15.74 5.69 11.02
N SER A 135 14.76 5.54 11.92
CA SER A 135 14.93 5.52 13.38
C SER A 135 15.28 4.13 13.89
#